data_AF-A0A7X7XU32-F1
#
_entry.id   AF-A0A7X7XU32-F1
#
_cell.length_a   1.000
_cell.length_b   1.000
_cell.length_c   1.000
_cell.angle_alpha   90.00
_cell.angle_beta   90.00
_cell.angle_gamma   90.00
#
_symmetry.space_group_name_H-M   'P 1'
#
loop_
_entity.id
_entity.type
_entity.pdbx_description
1 polymer ?
#
loop_
_entity_poly.entity_id
_entity_poly.type
_entity_poly.pdbx_seq_one_letter_code
_entity_poly.pdbx_strand_id
1 'polypeptide(L)'
;GIGLATLNSLIKIPEKCEKFNVFDYLLEKGKDKKILFIGHFEDIEKLKGVAKEVVVIERNPKEEDYLDTFQEYLIPHSDIVAITGSTFANKSIKRILELSKNKYTIVFGPSTPLSEVLFEYGVDMIGGMVSKDDNKVFDIISQGGSIRNFKNYVDFITLKRRDL
;
A
#
# COMPACT_ATOMS: atom_id res chain seq x y z
N GLY A 1 12.90 5.52 -7.85
CA GLY A 1 13.48 5.24 -6.52
C GLY A 1 13.83 6.52 -5.79
N ILE A 2 14.98 7.12 -6.09
CA ILE A 2 15.57 8.23 -5.32
C ILE A 2 14.62 9.44 -5.16
N GLY A 3 13.98 9.92 -6.23
CA GLY A 3 13.06 11.06 -6.12
C GLY A 3 11.85 10.81 -5.21
N LEU A 4 11.35 9.58 -5.14
CA LEU A 4 10.26 9.20 -4.23
C LEU A 4 10.75 9.14 -2.77
N ALA A 5 11.98 8.65 -2.56
CA ALA A 5 12.59 8.67 -1.23
C ALA A 5 12.80 10.10 -0.73
N THR A 6 13.33 11.00 -1.57
CA THR A 6 13.46 12.43 -1.25
C THR A 6 12.10 13.05 -0.93
N LEU A 7 11.05 12.76 -1.72
CA LEU A 7 9.71 13.23 -1.44
C LEU A 7 9.23 12.77 -0.05
N ASN A 8 9.37 11.49 0.27
CA ASN A 8 8.93 10.94 1.56
C ASN A 8 9.72 11.54 2.74
N SER A 9 11.01 11.82 2.58
CA SER A 9 11.81 12.49 3.61
C SER A 9 11.40 13.95 3.88
N LEU A 10 10.80 14.62 2.89
CA LEU A 10 10.38 16.03 3.02
C LEU A 10 8.93 16.18 3.51
N ILE A 11 8.11 15.14 3.39
CA ILE A 11 6.73 15.16 3.86
C ILE A 11 6.71 15.19 5.38
N LYS A 12 6.05 16.20 5.94
CA LYS A 12 5.73 16.24 7.36
C LYS A 12 4.65 15.21 7.64
N ILE A 13 4.91 14.32 8.59
CA ILE A 13 3.92 13.34 9.04
C ILE A 13 2.76 14.10 9.70
N PRO A 14 1.51 13.89 9.27
CA PRO A 14 0.36 14.53 9.90
C PRO A 14 0.29 14.19 11.39
N GLU A 15 -0.01 15.19 12.23
CA GLU A 15 -0.12 15.01 13.68
C GLU A 15 -1.21 13.99 14.05
N LYS A 16 -2.27 13.90 13.25
CA LYS A 16 -3.40 12.99 13.45
C LYS A 16 -3.21 11.75 12.59
N CYS A 17 -2.48 10.78 13.11
CA CYS A 17 -2.28 9.48 12.48
C CYS A 17 -2.57 8.32 13.44
N GLU A 18 -2.97 7.18 12.91
CA GLU A 18 -3.22 5.97 13.69
C GLU A 18 -2.03 5.00 13.54
N LYS A 19 -1.67 4.32 14.63
CA LYS A 19 -0.57 3.33 14.64
C LYS A 19 -1.12 1.91 14.53
N PHE A 20 -1.59 1.53 13.34
CA PHE A 20 -1.96 0.15 13.03
C PHE A 20 -1.49 -0.25 11.63
N ASN A 21 -1.37 -1.55 11.39
CA ASN A 21 -0.97 -2.10 10.11
C ASN A 21 -2.19 -2.23 9.19
N VAL A 22 -2.09 -1.74 7.95
CA VAL A 22 -3.11 -1.89 6.91
C VAL A 22 -3.59 -3.34 6.76
N PHE A 23 -2.69 -4.31 6.95
CA PHE A 23 -3.04 -5.72 6.87
C PHE A 23 -4.05 -6.16 7.93
N ASP A 24 -3.92 -5.67 9.17
CA ASP A 24 -4.86 -5.99 10.25
C ASP A 24 -6.25 -5.42 9.93
N TYR A 25 -6.30 -4.23 9.33
CA TYR A 25 -7.53 -3.63 8.83
C TYR A 25 -8.15 -4.45 7.69
N LEU A 26 -7.34 -4.96 6.76
CA LEU A 26 -7.82 -5.82 5.68
C LEU A 26 -8.36 -7.17 6.19
N LEU A 27 -7.77 -7.74 7.24
CA LEU A 27 -8.30 -8.96 7.88
C LEU A 27 -9.68 -8.71 8.50
N GLU A 28 -9.88 -7.55 9.13
CA GLU A 28 -11.16 -7.21 9.77
C GLU A 28 -12.23 -6.77 8.75
N LYS A 29 -11.90 -5.81 7.88
CA LYS A 29 -12.85 -5.16 6.97
C LYS A 29 -12.94 -5.81 5.59
N GLY A 30 -11.99 -6.68 5.25
CA GLY A 30 -11.99 -7.44 4.00
C GLY A 30 -12.84 -8.71 4.02
N LYS A 31 -13.47 -9.04 5.16
CA LYS A 31 -14.33 -10.22 5.29
C LYS A 31 -15.46 -10.19 4.26
N ASP A 32 -15.66 -11.29 3.55
CA ASP A 32 -16.67 -11.46 2.49
C ASP A 32 -16.55 -10.45 1.32
N LYS A 33 -15.42 -9.75 1.18
CA LYS A 33 -15.12 -8.81 0.10
C LYS A 33 -14.19 -9.40 -0.95
N LYS A 34 -14.27 -8.87 -2.17
CA LYS A 34 -13.28 -9.07 -3.23
C LYS A 34 -12.15 -8.06 -3.06
N ILE A 35 -10.96 -8.52 -2.70
CA ILE A 35 -9.78 -7.69 -2.48
C ILE A 35 -8.82 -7.87 -3.66
N LEU A 36 -8.51 -6.78 -4.35
CA LEU A 36 -7.52 -6.75 -5.41
C LEU A 36 -6.24 -6.07 -4.90
N PHE A 37 -5.13 -6.78 -4.94
CA PHE A 37 -3.82 -6.23 -4.66
C PHE A 37 -3.13 -5.81 -5.96
N ILE A 38 -2.65 -4.58 -6.02
CA ILE A 38 -1.62 -4.18 -6.98
C ILE A 38 -0.29 -4.28 -6.27
N GLY A 39 0.52 -5.24 -6.72
CA GLY A 39 1.78 -5.61 -6.11
C GLY A 39 1.64 -6.72 -5.08
N HIS A 40 2.69 -7.52 -4.93
CA HIS A 40 2.73 -8.58 -3.93
C HIS A 40 2.76 -8.09 -2.48
N PHE A 41 2.12 -8.87 -1.60
CA PHE A 41 2.19 -8.73 -0.16
C PHE A 41 2.44 -10.10 0.50
N GLU A 42 3.21 -10.12 1.59
CA GLU A 42 3.74 -11.38 2.16
C GLU A 42 2.68 -12.25 2.86
N ASP A 43 1.66 -11.64 3.46
CA ASP A 43 0.67 -12.33 4.27
C ASP A 43 -0.68 -12.59 3.56
N ILE A 44 -0.71 -12.56 2.23
CA ILE A 44 -1.95 -12.70 1.43
C ILE A 44 -2.74 -13.99 1.77
N GLU A 45 -2.06 -15.08 2.09
CA GLU A 45 -2.70 -16.36 2.42
C GLU A 45 -3.68 -16.27 3.60
N LYS A 46 -3.41 -15.42 4.61
CA LYS A 46 -4.35 -15.26 5.73
C LYS A 46 -5.62 -14.52 5.29
N LEU A 47 -5.53 -13.65 4.29
CA LEU A 47 -6.70 -12.96 3.73
C LEU A 47 -7.58 -13.89 2.90
N LYS A 48 -6.99 -14.86 2.19
CA LYS A 48 -7.75 -15.90 1.46
C LYS A 48 -8.69 -16.70 2.37
N GLY A 49 -8.37 -16.81 3.67
CA GLY A 49 -9.22 -17.48 4.66
C GLY A 49 -10.44 -16.68 5.14
N VAL A 50 -10.50 -15.36 4.90
CA VAL A 50 -11.57 -14.47 5.40
C VAL A 50 -12.29 -13.69 4.30
N ALA A 51 -11.59 -13.34 3.22
CA ALA A 51 -12.15 -12.61 2.09
C ALA A 51 -12.96 -13.55 1.18
N LYS A 52 -13.87 -12.97 0.40
CA LYS A 52 -14.61 -13.73 -0.64
C LYS A 52 -13.68 -14.14 -1.78
N GLU A 53 -12.76 -13.25 -2.14
CA GLU A 53 -11.80 -13.45 -3.21
C GLU A 53 -10.59 -12.54 -2.97
N VAL A 54 -9.39 -13.06 -3.18
CA VAL A 54 -8.16 -12.26 -3.19
C VAL A 54 -7.46 -12.45 -4.52
N VAL A 55 -7.25 -11.35 -5.23
CA VAL A 55 -6.60 -11.33 -6.54
C VAL A 55 -5.36 -10.45 -6.45
N VAL A 56 -4.28 -10.86 -7.11
CA VAL A 56 -3.03 -10.10 -7.16
C VAL A 56 -2.71 -9.77 -8.61
N ILE A 57 -2.30 -8.52 -8.84
CA ILE A 57 -1.74 -8.04 -10.09
C ILE A 57 -0.28 -7.67 -9.85
N GLU A 58 0.63 -8.27 -10.61
CA GLU A 58 2.06 -8.00 -10.52
C GLU A 58 2.70 -8.00 -11.92
N ARG A 59 3.78 -7.23 -12.08
CA ARG A 59 4.53 -7.16 -13.35
C ARG A 59 5.33 -8.42 -13.62
N ASN A 60 5.82 -9.05 -12.56
CA ASN A 60 6.48 -10.35 -12.57
C ASN A 60 5.60 -11.33 -11.76
N PRO A 61 4.47 -11.78 -12.33
CA PRO A 61 3.50 -12.60 -11.61
C PRO A 61 4.06 -13.97 -11.26
N LYS A 62 3.61 -14.52 -10.14
CA LYS A 62 3.69 -15.95 -9.81
C LYS A 62 2.50 -16.67 -10.42
N GLU A 63 2.46 -17.99 -10.23
CA GLU A 63 1.49 -18.89 -10.88
C GLU A 63 0.02 -18.52 -10.66
N GLU A 64 -0.33 -17.89 -9.53
CA GLU A 64 -1.71 -17.49 -9.20
C GLU A 64 -2.02 -16.00 -9.45
N ASP A 65 -1.03 -15.21 -9.89
CA ASP A 65 -1.21 -13.76 -10.08
C ASP A 65 -1.52 -13.42 -11.53
N TYR A 66 -2.10 -12.23 -11.73
CA TYR A 66 -2.36 -11.66 -13.04
C TYR A 66 -1.27 -10.66 -13.44
N LEU A 67 -1.02 -10.56 -14.74
CA LEU A 67 -0.18 -9.50 -15.31
C LEU A 67 -0.83 -8.12 -15.14
N ASP A 68 -0.02 -7.07 -15.10
CA ASP A 68 -0.50 -5.68 -14.98
C ASP A 68 -1.39 -5.21 -16.14
N THR A 69 -1.36 -5.91 -17.27
CA THR A 69 -2.28 -5.72 -18.40
C THR A 69 -3.75 -6.02 -18.06
N PHE A 70 -4.03 -6.79 -17.01
CA PHE A 70 -5.40 -7.12 -16.58
C PHE A 70 -6.04 -6.04 -15.68
N GLN A 71 -5.31 -5.00 -15.30
CA GLN A 71 -5.79 -3.98 -14.35
C GLN A 71 -7.11 -3.30 -14.78
N GLU A 72 -7.29 -3.05 -16.08
CA GLU A 72 -8.49 -2.44 -16.67
C GLU A 72 -9.75 -3.31 -16.47
N TYR A 73 -9.56 -4.63 -16.41
CA TYR A 73 -10.64 -5.59 -16.26
C TYR A 73 -10.90 -5.91 -14.79
N LEU A 74 -9.85 -6.12 -14.00
CA LEU A 74 -10.00 -6.61 -12.62
C LEU A 74 -10.35 -5.51 -11.61
N ILE A 75 -9.79 -4.31 -11.73
CA ILE A 75 -10.01 -3.22 -10.77
C ILE A 75 -11.51 -2.88 -10.64
N PRO A 76 -12.27 -2.67 -11.74
CA PRO A 76 -13.70 -2.33 -11.65
C PRO A 76 -14.58 -3.39 -10.98
N HIS A 77 -14.10 -4.64 -10.86
CA HIS A 77 -14.85 -5.77 -10.28
C HIS A 77 -14.46 -6.09 -8.83
N SER A 78 -13.57 -5.31 -8.22
CA SER A 78 -13.19 -5.42 -6.82
C SER A 78 -14.09 -4.59 -5.89
N ASP A 79 -14.09 -4.94 -4.60
CA ASP A 79 -14.67 -4.12 -3.53
C ASP A 79 -13.60 -3.21 -2.90
N ILE A 80 -12.41 -3.78 -2.67
CA ILE A 80 -11.24 -3.12 -2.09
C ILE A 80 -10.07 -3.22 -3.07
N VAL A 81 -9.39 -2.10 -3.33
CA VAL A 81 -8.15 -2.05 -4.11
C VAL A 81 -7.01 -1.65 -3.20
N ALA A 82 -6.10 -2.59 -2.93
CA ALA A 82 -4.92 -2.40 -2.10
C ALA A 82 -3.68 -2.20 -2.99
N ILE A 83 -3.16 -0.98 -3.05
CA ILE A 83 -2.16 -0.54 -4.01
C ILE A 83 -0.81 -0.34 -3.30
N THR A 84 0.24 -1.02 -3.77
CA THR A 84 1.59 -0.77 -3.27
C THR A 84 2.09 0.64 -3.60
N GLY A 85 2.81 1.26 -2.66
CA GLY A 85 3.49 2.55 -2.87
C GLY A 85 4.58 2.52 -3.97
N SER A 86 5.03 1.34 -4.41
CA SER A 86 5.98 1.27 -5.54
C SER A 86 5.38 1.73 -6.88
N THR A 87 4.05 1.80 -6.98
CA THR A 87 3.32 2.33 -8.15
C THR A 87 3.61 3.82 -8.43
N PHE A 88 4.05 4.58 -7.41
CA PHE A 88 4.56 5.95 -7.63
C PHE A 88 5.87 5.93 -8.42
N ALA A 89 6.79 5.03 -8.07
CA ALA A 89 8.11 4.97 -8.69
C ALA A 89 8.04 4.53 -10.16
N ASN A 90 7.08 3.66 -10.49
CA ASN A 90 6.90 3.15 -11.85
C ASN A 90 5.81 3.87 -12.65
N LYS A 91 5.24 4.96 -12.09
CA LYS A 91 4.28 5.89 -12.70
C LYS A 91 2.90 5.28 -13.03
N SER A 92 2.55 4.10 -12.51
CA SER A 92 1.23 3.50 -12.76
C SER A 92 0.12 4.01 -11.84
N ILE A 93 0.47 4.62 -10.69
CA ILE A 93 -0.49 5.02 -9.64
C ILE A 93 -1.68 5.83 -10.17
N LYS A 94 -1.44 6.80 -11.07
CA LYS A 94 -2.51 7.67 -11.59
C LYS A 94 -3.61 6.87 -12.27
N ARG A 95 -3.25 5.96 -13.18
CA ARG A 95 -4.21 5.15 -13.92
C ARG A 95 -4.96 4.19 -12.99
N ILE A 96 -4.25 3.59 -12.05
CA ILE A 96 -4.85 2.67 -11.07
C ILE A 96 -5.89 3.41 -10.21
N LEU A 97 -5.59 4.63 -9.74
CA LEU A 97 -6.54 5.45 -8.99
C LEU A 97 -7.76 5.84 -9.84
N GLU A 98 -7.57 6.16 -11.12
CA GLU A 98 -8.69 6.41 -12.04
C GLU A 98 -9.62 5.20 -12.18
N LEU A 99 -9.06 3.99 -12.24
CA LEU A 99 -9.83 2.74 -12.32
C LEU A 99 -10.48 2.36 -10.99
N SER A 100 -9.87 2.75 -9.87
CA SER A 100 -10.35 2.46 -8.51
C SER A 100 -11.44 3.43 -8.03
N LYS A 101 -11.92 4.32 -8.90
CA LYS A 101 -13.03 5.23 -8.55
C LYS A 101 -14.24 4.44 -8.05
N ASN A 102 -14.84 4.94 -6.98
CA ASN A 102 -15.97 4.33 -6.27
C ASN A 102 -15.66 2.97 -5.60
N LYS A 103 -14.38 2.60 -5.48
CA LYS A 103 -13.92 1.44 -4.70
C LYS A 103 -13.29 1.92 -3.40
N TYR A 104 -13.26 1.05 -2.39
CA TYR A 104 -12.49 1.36 -1.20
C TYR A 104 -11.00 1.19 -1.50
N THR A 105 -10.29 2.31 -1.61
CA THR A 105 -8.93 2.36 -2.13
C THR A 105 -7.92 2.60 -1.02
N ILE A 106 -6.95 1.69 -0.91
CA ILE A 106 -5.87 1.78 0.07
C ILE A 106 -4.55 1.88 -0.67
N VAL A 107 -3.74 2.90 -0.40
CA VAL A 107 -2.37 2.99 -0.91
C VAL A 107 -1.41 2.73 0.25
N PHE A 108 -0.54 1.73 0.14
CA PHE A 108 0.25 1.30 1.28
C PHE A 108 1.65 0.77 0.97
N GLY A 109 2.50 0.78 1.98
CA GLY A 109 3.87 0.26 1.96
C GLY A 109 4.93 1.36 2.15
N PRO A 110 6.21 0.98 2.33
CA PRO A 110 7.28 1.91 2.71
C PRO A 110 7.51 3.07 1.73
N SER A 111 7.23 2.84 0.45
CA SER A 111 7.38 3.85 -0.61
C SER A 111 6.22 4.86 -0.68
N THR A 112 5.15 4.66 0.10
CA THR A 112 3.94 5.48 0.05
C THR A 112 4.17 6.87 0.65
N PRO A 113 3.91 7.95 -0.11
CA PRO A 113 3.87 9.30 0.46
C PRO A 113 2.77 9.42 1.51
N LEU A 114 3.14 9.75 2.75
CA LEU A 114 2.20 10.01 3.86
C LEU A 114 1.56 11.40 3.73
N SER A 115 0.89 11.67 2.61
CA SER A 115 0.29 12.96 2.28
C SER A 115 -1.22 12.86 2.11
N GLU A 116 -1.96 13.70 2.85
CA GLU A 116 -3.43 13.77 2.77
C GLU A 116 -3.95 14.20 1.39
N VAL A 117 -3.10 14.78 0.53
CA VAL A 117 -3.43 15.09 -0.86
C VAL A 117 -3.91 13.85 -1.62
N LEU A 118 -3.46 12.64 -1.28
CA LEU A 118 -3.94 11.41 -1.92
C LEU A 118 -5.46 11.20 -1.74
N PHE A 119 -6.06 11.75 -0.70
CA PHE A 119 -7.51 11.71 -0.50
C PHE A 119 -8.27 12.49 -1.58
N GLU A 120 -7.70 13.57 -2.11
CA GLU A 120 -8.26 14.33 -3.25
C GLU A 120 -8.24 13.51 -4.55
N TYR A 121 -7.41 12.47 -4.61
CA TYR A 121 -7.34 11.51 -5.72
C TYR A 121 -8.20 10.26 -5.51
N GLY A 122 -9.09 10.27 -4.50
CA GLY A 122 -10.03 9.18 -4.25
C GLY A 122 -9.48 8.02 -3.41
N VAL A 123 -8.30 8.18 -2.80
CA VAL A 123 -7.80 7.23 -1.79
C VAL A 123 -8.66 7.36 -0.52
N ASP A 124 -8.95 6.24 0.14
CA ASP A 124 -9.69 6.20 1.41
C ASP A 124 -8.75 5.97 2.60
N MET A 125 -7.64 5.26 2.38
CA MET A 125 -6.64 4.97 3.42
C MET A 125 -5.22 4.99 2.86
N ILE A 126 -4.29 5.55 3.63
CA ILE A 126 -2.86 5.63 3.30
C ILE A 126 -2.08 4.93 4.40
N GLY A 127 -1.34 3.87 4.06
CA GLY A 127 -0.47 3.15 4.98
C GLY A 127 1.01 3.37 4.66
N GLY A 128 1.72 4.11 5.49
CA GLY A 128 3.13 4.37 5.32
C GLY A 128 3.98 3.80 6.44
N MET A 129 5.23 4.27 6.46
CA MET A 129 6.23 3.86 7.42
C MET A 129 7.06 5.07 7.83
N VAL A 130 7.35 5.18 9.11
CA VAL A 130 8.18 6.23 9.70
C VAL A 130 9.33 5.58 10.44
N SER A 131 10.52 6.11 10.25
CA SER A 131 11.71 5.64 10.96
C SER A 131 11.67 6.08 12.43
N LYS A 132 11.99 5.15 13.33
CA LYS A 132 12.24 5.42 14.75
C LYS A 132 13.71 5.68 15.03
N ASP A 133 14.59 5.14 14.18
CA ASP A 133 16.05 5.26 14.30
C ASP A 133 16.65 5.29 12.88
N ASP A 134 16.87 6.51 12.38
CA ASP A 134 17.36 6.74 11.03
C ASP A 134 18.73 6.11 10.79
N ASN A 135 19.60 6.10 11.81
CA ASN A 135 20.94 5.53 11.69
C ASN A 135 20.86 4.01 11.50
N LYS A 136 20.05 3.31 12.33
CA LYS A 136 19.86 1.86 12.19
C LYS A 136 19.20 1.49 10.87
N VAL A 137 18.19 2.25 10.45
CA VAL A 137 17.53 2.01 9.16
C VAL A 137 18.52 2.22 8.02
N PHE A 138 19.31 3.28 8.05
CA PHE A 138 20.33 3.57 7.04
C PHE A 138 21.41 2.48 6.96
N ASP A 139 21.97 2.08 8.11
CA ASP A 139 22.98 1.02 8.19
C ASP A 139 22.49 -0.27 7.53
N ILE A 140 21.27 -0.70 7.85
CA ILE A 140 20.67 -1.92 7.30
C ILE A 140 20.44 -1.78 5.79
N ILE A 141 19.91 -0.66 5.32
CA ILE A 141 19.67 -0.42 3.89
C ILE A 141 21.00 -0.39 3.12
N SER A 142 22.05 0.24 3.67
CA SER A 142 23.38 0.31 3.04
C SER A 142 24.02 -1.07 2.83
N GLN A 143 23.60 -2.06 3.62
CA GLN A 143 24.03 -3.45 3.53
C GLN A 143 23.09 -4.32 2.66
N GLY A 144 22.15 -3.71 1.93
CA GLY A 144 21.18 -4.41 1.09
C GLY A 144 20.03 -5.05 1.86
N GLY A 145 19.82 -4.66 3.12
CA GLY A 145 18.72 -5.14 3.95
C GLY A 145 17.34 -4.68 3.46
N SER A 146 16.34 -5.50 3.74
CA SER A 146 14.93 -5.28 3.39
C SER A 146 14.11 -4.82 4.59
N ILE A 147 12.84 -4.48 4.37
CA ILE A 147 11.88 -4.15 5.43
C ILE A 147 11.83 -5.20 6.55
N ARG A 148 12.04 -6.48 6.22
CA ARG A 148 12.09 -7.57 7.20
C ARG A 148 13.23 -7.39 8.21
N ASN A 149 14.33 -6.78 7.78
CA ASN A 149 15.53 -6.58 8.60
C ASN A 149 15.41 -5.35 9.51
N PHE A 150 14.71 -4.29 9.08
CA PHE A 150 14.58 -3.04 9.85
C PHE A 150 13.19 -2.79 10.42
N LYS A 151 12.27 -3.77 10.40
CA LYS A 151 10.90 -3.67 10.94
C LYS A 151 10.83 -3.15 12.38
N ASN A 152 11.80 -3.49 13.22
CA ASN A 152 11.84 -3.06 14.62
C ASN A 152 12.25 -1.58 14.79
N TYR A 153 12.87 -0.99 13.77
CA TYR A 153 13.34 0.40 13.78
C TYR A 153 12.39 1.35 13.04
N VAL A 154 11.17 0.89 12.73
CA VAL A 154 10.15 1.68 12.03
C VAL A 154 8.77 1.52 12.69
N ASP A 155 7.95 2.55 12.60
CA ASP A 155 6.53 2.52 12.92
C ASP A 155 5.72 2.47 11.62
N PHE A 156 4.72 1.59 11.56
CA PHE A 156 3.70 1.64 10.52
C PHE A 156 2.63 2.64 10.92
N ILE A 157 2.37 3.59 10.04
CA ILE A 157 1.46 4.70 10.27
C ILE A 157 0.35 4.64 9.23
N THR A 158 -0.90 4.83 9.68
CA THR A 158 -2.05 4.86 8.80
C THR A 158 -2.81 6.18 8.93
N LEU A 159 -3.19 6.75 7.78
CA LEU A 159 -4.08 7.89 7.64
C LEU A 159 -5.39 7.40 7.02
N LYS A 160 -6.53 7.90 7.52
CA LYS A 160 -7.86 7.61 6.95
C LYS A 160 -8.48 8.90 6.44
N ARG A 161 -9.14 8.84 5.28
CA ARG A 161 -9.96 9.94 4.80
C ARG A 161 -11.08 10.17 5.81
N ARG A 162 -11.22 11.40 6.28
CA ARG A 162 -12.39 11.80 7.05
C ARG A 162 -13.51 12.11 6.07
N ASP A 163 -14.74 11.75 6.41
CA ASP A 163 -15.89 12.26 5.67
C ASP A 163 -15.81 13.79 5.68
N LEU A 164 -15.70 14.39 4.48
CA LEU A 164 -15.72 15.84 4.25
C LEU A 164 -17.16 16.35 4.22
#